data_AF-A0A436FVT6-F1
#
_entry.id   AF-A0A436FVT6-F1
#
_cell.length_a   1.000
_cell.length_b   1.000
_cell.length_c   1.000
_cell.angle_alpha   90.00
_cell.angle_beta   90.00
_cell.angle_gamma   90.00
#
_symmetry.space_group_name_H-M   'P 1'
#
loop_
_entity.id
_entity.type
_entity.pdbx_description
1 polymer ?
#
loop_
_entity_poly.entity_id
_entity_poly.type
_entity_poly.pdbx_seq_one_letter_code
_entity_poly.pdbx_strand_id
1 'polypeptide(L)'
;MAGTSRRYPMLRRSRAMWGSRRVWQPRLVFWAGALGIGVISVLFAVLADRAQELFHLMTGDGGGWRFYLPLAVTPLGFVLCAWLAHTFVPGSQGSGIPQAIAARHLRDDEDRSHILSLKLVVGKIMLTIVGLFCGASIGREGPTVQVGASLMLQAARWGGMVQARGLIL
;
A
#
# COMPACT_ATOMS: atom_id res chain seq x y z
N MET A 1 -38.73 -52.38 17.86
CA MET A 1 -38.94 -50.99 18.31
C MET A 1 -37.66 -50.48 18.96
N ALA A 2 -37.28 -49.22 18.64
CA ALA A 2 -36.17 -48.41 19.17
C ALA A 2 -34.74 -48.98 18.97
N GLY A 3 -33.77 -48.33 18.33
CA GLY A 3 -33.58 -46.93 17.97
C GLY A 3 -32.08 -46.64 18.08
N THR A 4 -31.30 -47.02 17.06
CA THR A 4 -29.84 -46.86 17.03
C THR A 4 -29.47 -45.38 17.02
N SER A 5 -28.95 -44.86 18.14
CA SER A 5 -28.46 -43.47 18.19
C SER A 5 -27.24 -43.32 17.27
N ARG A 6 -27.39 -42.70 16.11
CA ARG A 6 -26.28 -42.20 15.30
C ARG A 6 -25.57 -41.10 16.09
N ARG A 7 -24.45 -41.42 16.73
CA ARG A 7 -23.54 -40.41 17.30
C ARG A 7 -22.84 -39.71 16.14
N TYR A 8 -23.21 -38.47 15.86
CA TYR A 8 -22.55 -37.60 14.88
C TYR A 8 -21.21 -37.10 15.45
N PRO A 9 -20.03 -37.59 15.00
CA PRO A 9 -18.73 -37.16 15.54
C PRO A 9 -18.31 -35.76 15.03
N MET A 10 -19.09 -35.16 14.13
CA MET A 10 -18.70 -33.97 13.38
C MET A 10 -18.71 -32.68 14.22
N LEU A 11 -19.48 -32.62 15.31
CA LEU A 11 -19.58 -31.43 16.17
C LEU A 11 -18.36 -31.20 17.08
N ARG A 12 -17.55 -32.24 17.34
CA ARG A 12 -16.36 -32.12 18.20
C ARG A 12 -15.14 -31.54 17.48
N ARG A 13 -15.06 -31.72 16.15
CA ARG A 13 -13.99 -31.10 15.34
C ARG A 13 -14.17 -29.59 15.19
N SER A 14 -15.40 -29.10 15.17
CA SER A 14 -15.73 -27.67 15.01
C SER A 14 -15.20 -26.82 16.19
N ARG A 15 -15.36 -27.30 17.43
CA ARG A 15 -14.83 -26.61 18.63
C ARG A 15 -13.30 -26.67 18.73
N ALA A 16 -12.68 -27.77 18.29
CA ALA A 16 -11.22 -27.88 18.26
C ALA A 16 -10.57 -26.96 17.21
N MET A 17 -11.25 -26.67 16.09
CA MET A 17 -10.79 -25.69 15.11
C MET A 17 -10.96 -24.24 15.58
N TRP A 18 -11.95 -23.95 16.43
CA TRP A 18 -12.13 -22.61 17.02
C TRP A 18 -11.04 -22.21 18.01
N GLY A 19 -10.42 -23.16 18.73
CA GLY A 19 -9.36 -22.87 19.70
C GLY A 19 -7.93 -23.00 19.16
N SER A 20 -7.74 -23.47 17.92
CA SER A 20 -6.40 -23.68 17.39
C SER A 20 -5.76 -22.37 16.96
N ARG A 21 -4.76 -21.92 17.74
CA ARG A 21 -3.91 -20.73 17.46
C ARG A 21 -3.40 -20.72 16.01
N ARG A 22 -3.15 -21.90 15.44
CA ARG A 22 -2.66 -22.11 14.07
C ARG A 22 -3.66 -21.70 12.97
N VAL A 23 -4.96 -21.71 13.26
CA VAL A 23 -6.02 -21.33 12.30
C VAL A 23 -6.37 -19.84 12.43
N TRP A 24 -6.34 -19.30 13.64
CA TRP A 24 -6.65 -17.88 13.90
C TRP A 24 -5.51 -16.92 13.60
N GLN A 25 -4.26 -17.35 13.81
CA GLN A 25 -3.09 -16.51 13.55
C GLN A 25 -3.06 -15.97 12.11
N PRO A 26 -3.31 -16.78 11.05
CA PRO A 26 -3.42 -16.24 9.70
C PRO A 26 -4.54 -15.23 9.48
N ARG A 27 -5.71 -15.48 10.08
CA ARG A 27 -6.88 -14.61 9.91
C ARG A 27 -6.66 -13.26 10.57
N LEU A 28 -6.10 -13.27 11.78
CA LEU A 28 -5.79 -12.04 12.51
C LEU A 28 -4.74 -11.21 11.79
N VAL A 29 -3.70 -11.86 11.23
CA VAL A 29 -2.69 -11.17 10.43
C VAL A 29 -3.30 -10.56 9.17
N PHE A 30 -4.16 -11.29 8.47
CA PHE A 30 -4.84 -10.78 7.28
C PHE A 30 -5.78 -9.62 7.61
N TRP A 31 -6.58 -9.73 8.68
CA TRP A 31 -7.48 -8.65 9.12
C TRP A 31 -6.72 -7.41 9.58
N ALA A 32 -5.66 -7.58 10.37
CA ALA A 32 -4.81 -6.49 10.81
C ALA A 32 -4.11 -5.82 9.61
N GLY A 33 -3.59 -6.62 8.68
CA GLY A 33 -2.99 -6.13 7.44
C GLY A 33 -3.99 -5.35 6.59
N ALA A 34 -5.18 -5.89 6.34
CA ALA A 34 -6.23 -5.23 5.57
C ALA A 34 -6.70 -3.92 6.21
N LEU A 35 -6.88 -3.90 7.54
CA LEU A 35 -7.23 -2.69 8.27
C LEU A 35 -6.12 -1.63 8.14
N GLY A 36 -4.86 -2.03 8.29
CA GLY A 36 -3.71 -1.15 8.10
C GLY A 36 -3.64 -0.55 6.69
N ILE A 37 -3.90 -1.35 5.65
CA ILE A 37 -3.98 -0.86 4.26
C ILE A 37 -5.08 0.17 4.12
N GLY A 38 -6.26 -0.08 4.69
CA GLY A 38 -7.39 0.86 4.65
C GLY A 38 -7.02 2.21 5.28
N VAL A 39 -6.45 2.18 6.49
CA VAL A 39 -6.02 3.40 7.20
C VAL A 39 -4.98 4.18 6.40
N ILE A 40 -3.92 3.51 5.91
CA ILE A 40 -2.86 4.16 5.14
C ILE A 40 -3.41 4.73 3.82
N SER A 41 -4.32 4.01 3.16
CA SER A 41 -4.93 4.46 1.90
C SER A 41 -5.78 5.72 2.09
N VAL A 42 -6.58 5.77 3.17
CA VAL A 42 -7.37 6.97 3.50
C VAL A 42 -6.46 8.14 3.86
N LEU A 43 -5.43 7.91 4.69
CA LEU A 43 -4.48 8.96 5.05
C LEU A 43 -3.77 9.51 3.81
N PHE A 44 -3.31 8.63 2.91
CA PHE A 44 -2.67 9.03 1.67
C PHE A 44 -3.62 9.83 0.77
N ALA A 45 -4.87 9.39 0.62
CA ALA A 45 -5.87 10.13 -0.15
C ALA A 45 -6.10 11.53 0.41
N VAL A 46 -6.32 11.67 1.71
CA VAL A 46 -6.53 12.97 2.36
C VAL A 46 -5.32 13.89 2.19
N LEU A 47 -4.11 13.37 2.35
CA LEU A 47 -2.89 14.16 2.17
C LEU A 47 -2.68 14.60 0.71
N ALA A 48 -2.99 13.71 -0.24
CA ALA A 48 -2.92 14.00 -1.67
C ALA A 48 -3.93 15.09 -2.06
N ASP A 49 -5.19 14.96 -1.62
CA ASP A 49 -6.24 15.94 -1.90
C ASP A 49 -5.86 17.30 -1.29
N ARG A 50 -5.33 17.32 -0.06
CA ARG A 50 -4.85 18.55 0.59
C ARG A 50 -3.67 19.18 -0.13
N ALA A 51 -2.70 18.39 -0.58
CA ALA A 51 -1.57 18.90 -1.36
C ALA A 51 -2.04 19.60 -2.63
N GLN A 52 -3.01 19.01 -3.32
CA GLN A 52 -3.58 19.58 -4.54
C GLN A 52 -4.42 20.84 -4.25
N GLU A 53 -5.25 20.83 -3.20
CA GLU A 53 -5.97 22.03 -2.73
C GLU A 53 -5.00 23.17 -2.40
N LEU A 54 -3.91 22.88 -1.69
CA LEU A 54 -2.86 23.85 -1.37
C LEU A 54 -2.21 24.41 -2.64
N PHE A 55 -1.95 23.58 -3.65
CA PHE A 55 -1.44 24.07 -4.94
C PHE A 55 -2.41 25.05 -5.60
N HIS A 56 -3.70 24.72 -5.68
CA HIS A 56 -4.72 25.60 -6.23
C HIS A 56 -4.87 26.90 -5.43
N LEU A 57 -4.83 26.82 -4.09
CA LEU A 57 -4.84 28.00 -3.22
C LEU A 57 -3.61 28.88 -3.44
N MET A 58 -2.43 28.31 -3.67
CA MET A 58 -1.21 29.08 -3.95
C MET A 58 -1.28 29.81 -5.30
N THR A 59 -1.73 29.12 -6.35
CA THR A 59 -1.74 29.62 -7.72
C THR A 59 -2.91 30.57 -8.01
N GLY A 60 -3.98 30.47 -7.23
CA GLY A 60 -5.10 31.42 -7.19
C GLY A 60 -6.00 31.33 -8.42
N ASP A 61 -7.31 31.27 -8.19
CA ASP A 61 -8.31 31.13 -9.26
C ASP A 61 -8.66 32.47 -9.94
N GLY A 62 -8.25 33.59 -9.35
CA GLY A 62 -8.57 34.95 -9.81
C GLY A 62 -7.34 35.66 -10.39
N GLY A 63 -7.41 36.03 -11.67
CA GLY A 63 -6.34 36.65 -12.45
C GLY A 63 -5.53 37.70 -11.70
N GLY A 64 -4.23 37.41 -11.50
CA GLY A 64 -3.25 38.24 -10.82
C GLY A 64 -1.85 37.63 -10.96
N TRP A 65 -0.84 38.20 -10.32
CA TRP A 65 0.55 37.72 -10.43
C TRP A 65 0.74 36.23 -10.04
N ARG A 66 -0.14 35.70 -9.19
CA ARG A 66 -0.14 34.31 -8.72
C ARG A 66 -0.37 33.29 -9.85
N PHE A 67 -1.02 33.71 -10.93
CA PHE A 67 -1.19 32.89 -12.14
C PHE A 67 0.15 32.47 -12.77
N TYR A 68 1.21 33.27 -12.58
CA TYR A 68 2.54 32.97 -13.11
C TYR A 68 3.39 32.11 -12.15
N LEU A 69 2.96 31.87 -10.90
CA LEU A 69 3.70 31.02 -9.95
C LEU A 69 3.99 29.60 -10.45
N PRO A 70 3.07 28.89 -11.13
CA PRO A 70 3.36 27.57 -11.69
C PRO A 70 4.57 27.53 -12.61
N LEU A 71 4.90 28.62 -13.31
CA LEU A 71 6.06 28.68 -14.21
C LEU A 71 7.39 28.48 -13.49
N ALA A 72 7.46 28.78 -12.19
CA ALA A 72 8.63 28.54 -11.37
C ALA A 72 8.42 27.34 -10.42
N VAL A 73 7.27 27.27 -9.74
CA VAL A 73 7.01 26.28 -8.70
C VAL A 73 6.99 24.86 -9.27
N THR A 74 6.32 24.63 -10.40
CA THR A 74 6.20 23.30 -10.99
C THR A 74 7.54 22.74 -11.48
N PRO A 75 8.35 23.45 -12.30
CA PRO A 75 9.65 22.91 -12.72
C PRO A 75 10.62 22.71 -11.55
N LEU A 76 10.70 23.66 -10.61
CA LEU A 76 11.55 23.50 -9.42
C LEU A 76 11.10 22.32 -8.55
N GLY A 77 9.78 22.18 -8.36
CA GLY A 77 9.17 21.07 -7.66
C GLY A 77 9.47 19.72 -8.32
N PHE A 78 9.45 19.65 -9.65
CA PHE A 78 9.74 18.42 -10.38
C PHE A 78 11.23 18.08 -10.34
N VAL A 79 12.11 19.07 -10.42
CA VAL A 79 13.56 18.87 -10.20
C VAL A 79 13.81 18.32 -8.80
N LEU A 80 13.16 18.90 -7.78
CA LEU A 80 13.23 18.41 -6.41
C LEU A 80 12.70 16.97 -6.30
N CYS A 81 11.55 16.67 -6.92
CA CYS A 81 11.00 15.32 -6.92
C CYS A 81 11.95 14.33 -7.60
N ALA A 82 12.47 14.66 -8.78
CA ALA A 82 13.43 13.81 -9.48
C ALA A 82 14.67 13.57 -8.62
N TRP A 83 15.23 14.62 -8.02
CA TRP A 83 16.38 14.51 -7.12
C TRP A 83 16.09 13.65 -5.89
N LEU A 84 14.95 13.84 -5.23
CA LEU A 84 14.54 13.04 -4.07
C LEU A 84 14.33 11.56 -4.45
N ALA A 85 13.69 11.31 -5.59
CA ALA A 85 13.46 9.96 -6.10
C ALA A 85 14.77 9.24 -6.39
N HIS A 86 15.71 9.92 -7.07
CA HIS A 86 17.00 9.35 -7.41
C HIS A 86 17.89 9.14 -6.18
N THR A 87 17.87 10.07 -5.22
CA THR A 87 18.78 10.05 -4.06
C THR A 87 18.30 9.12 -2.94
N PHE A 88 17.02 9.19 -2.57
CA PHE A 88 16.51 8.52 -1.38
C PHE A 88 15.71 7.24 -1.67
N VAL A 89 15.10 7.17 -2.86
CA VAL A 89 14.10 6.15 -3.21
C VAL A 89 14.32 5.57 -4.61
N PRO A 90 15.55 5.10 -4.94
CA PRO A 90 15.87 4.59 -6.27
C PRO A 90 14.97 3.38 -6.60
N GLY A 91 14.34 3.40 -7.76
CA GLY A 91 13.37 2.38 -8.17
C GLY A 91 11.90 2.69 -7.84
N SER A 92 11.61 3.86 -7.25
CA SER A 92 10.22 4.32 -7.04
C SER A 92 9.51 4.79 -8.32
N GLN A 93 10.22 4.86 -9.45
CA GLN A 93 9.73 5.36 -10.74
C GLN A 93 8.54 4.57 -11.31
N GLY A 94 7.72 5.25 -12.12
CA GLY A 94 6.52 4.68 -12.74
C GLY A 94 5.37 4.45 -11.75
N SER A 95 4.29 3.80 -12.21
CA SER A 95 3.04 3.74 -11.44
C SER A 95 3.12 2.89 -10.17
N GLY A 96 4.05 1.93 -10.07
CA GLY A 96 4.10 0.98 -8.96
C GLY A 96 3.32 -0.33 -9.23
N ILE A 97 2.44 -0.33 -10.22
CA ILE A 97 1.65 -1.51 -10.60
C ILE A 97 2.56 -2.61 -11.19
N PRO A 98 3.50 -2.33 -12.11
CA PRO A 98 4.43 -3.36 -12.60
C PRO A 98 5.27 -3.97 -11.49
N GLN A 99 5.69 -3.18 -10.50
CA GLN A 99 6.44 -3.65 -9.34
C GLN A 99 5.60 -4.55 -8.43
N ALA A 100 4.34 -4.16 -8.19
CA ALA A 100 3.39 -4.99 -7.45
C ALA A 100 3.13 -6.33 -8.17
N ILE A 101 2.96 -6.30 -9.49
CA ILE A 101 2.79 -7.50 -10.32
C ILE A 101 4.04 -8.37 -10.29
N ALA A 102 5.23 -7.78 -10.49
CA ALA A 102 6.50 -8.50 -10.47
C ALA A 102 6.74 -9.18 -9.12
N ALA A 103 6.45 -8.51 -8.01
CA ALA A 103 6.55 -9.09 -6.69
C ALA A 103 5.65 -10.32 -6.49
N ARG A 104 4.50 -10.41 -7.17
CA ARG A 104 3.65 -11.61 -7.10
C ARG A 104 4.30 -12.80 -7.80
N HIS A 105 5.06 -12.57 -8.88
CA HIS A 105 5.73 -13.59 -9.67
C HIS A 105 7.08 -14.04 -9.09
N LEU A 106 7.72 -13.21 -8.27
CA LEU A 106 8.96 -13.55 -7.59
C LEU A 106 8.70 -14.61 -6.52
N ARG A 107 9.49 -15.69 -6.54
CA ARG A 107 9.37 -16.83 -5.61
C ARG A 107 10.36 -16.74 -4.44
N ASP A 108 11.37 -15.88 -4.55
CA ASP A 108 12.38 -15.67 -3.53
C ASP A 108 12.04 -14.50 -2.61
N ASP A 109 12.29 -14.65 -1.31
CA ASP A 109 11.91 -13.67 -0.28
C ASP A 109 12.83 -12.46 -0.26
N GLU A 110 14.11 -12.66 -0.56
CA GLU A 110 15.09 -11.57 -0.64
C GLU A 110 14.77 -10.63 -1.81
N ASP A 111 14.46 -11.17 -2.99
CA ASP A 111 14.09 -10.38 -4.17
C ASP A 111 12.77 -9.61 -3.98
N ARG A 112 11.78 -10.22 -3.31
CA ARG A 112 10.52 -9.54 -2.94
C ARG A 112 10.75 -8.38 -1.99
N SER A 113 11.69 -8.51 -1.05
CA SER A 113 11.99 -7.48 -0.04
C SER A 113 12.64 -6.23 -0.66
N HIS A 114 13.42 -6.42 -1.72
CA HIS A 114 14.11 -5.34 -2.40
C HIS A 114 13.15 -4.47 -3.23
N ILE A 115 12.10 -5.08 -3.80
CA ILE A 115 11.10 -4.40 -4.65
C ILE A 115 9.91 -3.84 -3.84
N LEU A 116 9.59 -4.45 -2.68
CA LEU A 116 8.51 -4.03 -1.77
C LEU A 116 9.05 -3.59 -0.40
N SER A 117 10.12 -2.80 -0.37
CA SER A 117 10.61 -2.26 0.90
C SER A 117 9.65 -1.18 1.43
N LEU A 118 9.39 -1.19 2.75
CA LEU A 118 8.55 -0.17 3.38
C LEU A 118 9.11 1.25 3.16
N LYS A 119 10.44 1.37 2.99
CA LYS A 119 11.12 2.61 2.62
C LYS A 119 10.70 3.09 1.23
N LEU A 120 10.65 2.21 0.22
CA LEU A 120 10.18 2.55 -1.12
C LEU A 120 8.72 3.03 -1.10
N VAL A 121 7.89 2.36 -0.31
CA VAL A 121 6.47 2.69 -0.15
C VAL A 121 6.28 4.08 0.46
N VAL A 122 6.91 4.33 1.61
CA VAL A 122 6.83 5.65 2.29
C VAL A 122 7.42 6.74 1.39
N GLY A 123 8.56 6.47 0.76
CA GLY A 123 9.18 7.40 -0.17
C GLY A 123 8.27 7.74 -1.35
N LYS A 124 7.57 6.75 -1.91
CA LYS A 124 6.64 6.95 -3.03
C LYS A 124 5.40 7.74 -2.62
N ILE A 125 4.83 7.48 -1.43
CA ILE A 125 3.73 8.29 -0.88
C ILE A 125 4.17 9.76 -0.78
N MET A 126 5.30 10.01 -0.12
CA MET A 126 5.80 11.37 0.10
C MET A 126 6.10 12.08 -1.21
N LEU A 127 6.77 11.39 -2.15
CA LEU A 127 7.07 11.93 -3.46
C LEU A 127 5.80 12.27 -4.26
N THR A 128 4.77 11.43 -4.16
CA THR A 128 3.48 11.70 -4.82
C THR A 128 2.81 12.93 -4.22
N ILE A 129 2.82 13.08 -2.90
CA ILE A 129 2.27 14.25 -2.20
C ILE A 129 3.01 15.53 -2.62
N VAL A 130 4.34 15.50 -2.63
CA VAL A 130 5.15 16.66 -3.07
C VAL A 130 4.90 16.96 -4.55
N GLY A 131 4.82 15.95 -5.41
CA GLY A 131 4.49 16.13 -6.82
C GLY A 131 3.14 16.82 -7.02
N LEU A 132 2.10 16.33 -6.33
CA LEU A 132 0.75 16.94 -6.36
C LEU A 132 0.76 18.39 -5.85
N PHE A 133 1.49 18.65 -4.76
CA PHE A 133 1.67 20.00 -4.22
C PHE A 133 2.39 20.95 -5.20
N CYS A 134 3.20 20.42 -6.10
CA CYS A 134 3.87 21.19 -7.15
C CYS A 134 3.07 21.27 -8.47
N GLY A 135 1.86 20.69 -8.51
CA GLY A 135 0.99 20.71 -9.69
C GLY A 135 1.19 19.54 -10.65
N ALA A 136 1.74 18.41 -10.17
CA ALA A 136 1.85 17.21 -11.00
C ALA A 136 0.48 16.60 -11.32
N SER A 137 0.26 16.27 -12.59
CA SER A 137 -0.92 15.51 -13.02
C SER A 137 -0.70 14.00 -12.82
N ILE A 138 -0.63 13.55 -11.57
CA ILE A 138 -0.36 12.15 -11.21
C ILE A 138 -1.52 11.60 -10.38
N GLY A 139 -1.99 10.39 -10.72
CA GLY A 139 -3.02 9.69 -9.96
C GLY A 139 -2.45 8.95 -8.74
N ARG A 140 -3.25 8.85 -7.66
CA ARG A 140 -2.91 8.10 -6.44
C ARG A 140 -3.13 6.58 -6.54
N GLU A 141 -3.74 6.10 -7.61
CA GLU A 141 -4.14 4.68 -7.73
C GLU A 141 -2.96 3.72 -7.76
N GLY A 142 -1.96 3.99 -8.60
CA GLY A 142 -0.76 3.16 -8.72
C GLY A 142 0.02 3.04 -7.40
N PRO A 143 0.39 4.16 -6.74
CA PRO A 143 1.04 4.12 -5.44
C PRO A 143 0.23 3.35 -4.39
N THR A 144 -1.09 3.55 -4.33
CA THR A 144 -1.96 2.89 -3.33
C THR A 144 -1.94 1.36 -3.49
N VAL A 145 -1.96 0.85 -4.72
CA VAL A 145 -1.87 -0.59 -5.00
C VAL A 145 -0.52 -1.16 -4.54
N GLN A 146 0.59 -0.46 -4.83
CA GLN A 146 1.93 -0.89 -4.41
C GLN A 146 2.07 -0.88 -2.87
N VAL A 147 1.54 0.16 -2.22
CA VAL A 147 1.51 0.28 -0.74
C VAL A 147 0.75 -0.90 -0.14
N GLY A 148 -0.45 -1.20 -0.65
CA GLY A 148 -1.28 -2.30 -0.18
C GLY A 148 -0.59 -3.66 -0.31
N ALA A 149 0.00 -3.94 -1.46
CA ALA A 149 0.73 -5.18 -1.71
C ALA A 149 1.94 -5.33 -0.76
N SER A 150 2.70 -4.26 -0.55
CA SER A 150 3.86 -4.25 0.34
C SER A 150 3.47 -4.47 1.80
N LEU A 151 2.40 -3.79 2.25
CA LEU A 151 1.96 -3.89 3.65
C LEU A 151 1.39 -5.27 3.97
N MET A 152 0.62 -5.88 3.04
CA MET A 152 0.11 -7.24 3.23
C MET A 152 1.26 -8.26 3.26
N LEU A 153 2.25 -8.11 2.39
CA LEU A 153 3.44 -8.97 2.40
C LEU A 153 4.21 -8.83 3.73
N GLN A 154 4.38 -7.60 4.22
CA GLN A 154 5.04 -7.34 5.49
C GLN A 154 4.25 -7.91 6.68
N ALA A 155 2.93 -7.77 6.68
CA ALA A 155 2.05 -8.36 7.69
C ALA A 155 2.16 -9.89 7.69
N ALA A 156 2.14 -10.52 6.51
CA ALA A 156 2.31 -11.96 6.36
C ALA A 156 3.68 -12.45 6.89
N ARG A 157 4.74 -11.65 6.71
CA ARG A 157 6.08 -11.91 7.26
C ARG A 157 6.11 -11.85 8.78
N TRP A 158 5.60 -10.77 9.37
CA TRP A 158 5.50 -10.66 10.83
C TRP A 158 4.60 -11.75 11.45
N GLY A 159 3.61 -12.21 10.69
CA GLY A 159 2.75 -13.34 11.06
C GLY A 159 3.40 -14.71 11.00
N GLY A 160 4.63 -14.84 10.47
CA GLY A 160 5.31 -16.12 10.26
C GLY A 160 4.70 -16.97 9.14
N MET A 161 4.04 -16.35 8.17
CA MET A 161 3.23 -17.02 7.14
C MET A 161 3.83 -16.97 5.74
N VAL A 162 5.14 -16.79 5.63
CA VAL A 162 5.79 -16.52 4.34
C VAL A 162 5.67 -17.71 3.35
N GLN A 163 5.44 -18.93 3.88
CA GLN A 163 5.21 -20.15 3.10
C GLN A 163 3.74 -20.64 3.04
N ALA A 164 2.73 -19.83 3.43
CA ALA A 164 1.35 -20.27 3.28
C ALA A 164 0.88 -20.08 1.81
N ARG A 165 0.92 -21.17 1.02
CA ARG A 165 0.33 -21.22 -0.34
C ARG A 165 -1.11 -20.68 -0.29
N GLY A 166 -1.38 -19.56 -0.98
CA GLY A 166 -2.71 -18.98 -1.13
C GLY A 166 -2.89 -17.52 -0.70
N LEU A 167 -1.85 -16.86 -0.15
CA LEU A 167 -1.98 -15.46 0.32
C LEU A 167 -1.76 -14.40 -0.77
N ILE A 168 -1.34 -14.83 -1.95
CA ILE A 168 -1.30 -14.03 -3.15
C ILE A 168 -1.94 -14.90 -4.24
N LEU A 169 -3.14 -14.51 -4.69
CA LEU A 169 -3.82 -15.12 -5.84
C LEU A 169 -2.93 -15.13 -7.07
#